data_AF-A0A1V5APC8-F1
#
_entry.id   AF-A0A1V5APC8-F1
#
_cell.length_a   1.000
_cell.length_b   1.000
_cell.length_c   1.000
_cell.angle_alpha   90.00
_cell.angle_beta   90.00
_cell.angle_gamma   90.00
#
_symmetry.space_group_name_H-M   'P 1'
#
loop_
_entity.id
_entity.type
_entity.pdbx_description
1 polymer ?
#
loop_
_entity_poly.entity_id
_entity_poly.type
_entity_poly.pdbx_seq_one_letter_code
_entity_poly.pdbx_strand_id
1 'polypeptide(L)'
;MGRQCTVCNHRDIEEINRLLLCSDSYRDIARRFGLSKDALARHKDSHIPELLLKSQDAKEALQADNTFSEYQKARARIEDLQSRTYDLLAKAEAAEDHKACIGYIRECRGLESELREQRKLLAELEGKLAAQPQINLAQLNIYQSPEWSKVGNALARILAPYPELRVEVAKELLALQEAA
;
A
#
# COMPACT_ATOMS: atom_id res chain seq x y z
N MET A 1 -5.00 -31.47 4.47
CA MET A 1 -5.98 -30.41 4.14
C MET A 1 -6.68 -30.00 5.42
N GLY A 2 -6.56 -28.74 5.83
CA GLY A 2 -7.17 -28.23 7.06
C GLY A 2 -8.70 -28.18 6.93
N ARG A 3 -9.42 -28.48 8.01
CA ARG A 3 -10.88 -28.31 8.07
C ARG A 3 -11.22 -26.84 7.76
N GLN A 4 -12.09 -26.61 6.77
CA GLN A 4 -12.62 -25.28 6.49
C GLN A 4 -13.35 -24.73 7.72
N CYS A 5 -13.13 -23.47 8.04
CA CYS A 5 -13.80 -22.82 9.17
C CYS A 5 -15.31 -22.73 8.91
N THR A 6 -16.10 -23.31 9.79
CA THR A 6 -17.57 -23.33 9.68
C THR A 6 -18.19 -21.95 9.87
N VAL A 7 -17.50 -21.05 10.59
CA VAL A 7 -17.93 -19.65 10.76
C VAL A 7 -17.76 -18.89 9.46
N CYS A 8 -16.60 -19.01 8.78
CA CYS A 8 -16.32 -18.34 7.50
C CYS A 8 -17.33 -18.69 6.39
N ASN A 9 -17.92 -19.88 6.42
CA ASN A 9 -18.92 -20.32 5.43
C ASN A 9 -20.37 -20.01 5.84
N HIS A 10 -20.58 -19.29 6.95
CA HIS A 10 -21.91 -18.93 7.42
C HIS A 10 -22.49 -17.77 6.58
N ARG A 11 -23.79 -17.81 6.29
CA ARG A 11 -24.48 -16.77 5.49
C ARG A 11 -24.40 -15.37 6.13
N ASP A 12 -24.47 -15.33 7.46
CA ASP A 12 -24.45 -14.10 8.26
C ASP A 12 -23.06 -13.78 8.84
N ILE A 13 -21.99 -14.13 8.12
CA ILE A 13 -20.60 -13.95 8.56
C ILE A 13 -20.27 -12.52 9.00
N GLU A 14 -20.79 -11.51 8.29
CA GLU A 14 -20.58 -10.09 8.61
C GLU A 14 -21.14 -9.72 9.99
N GLU A 15 -22.35 -10.17 10.31
CA GLU A 15 -22.98 -9.90 11.60
C GLU A 15 -22.29 -10.68 12.73
N ILE A 16 -21.85 -11.91 12.47
CA ILE A 16 -21.07 -12.70 13.44
C ILE A 16 -19.73 -12.01 13.74
N ASN A 17 -19.00 -11.55 12.72
CA ASN A 17 -17.75 -10.81 12.88
C ASN A 17 -17.94 -9.54 13.71
N ARG A 18 -19.02 -8.79 13.45
CA ARG A 18 -19.38 -7.58 14.21
C ARG A 18 -19.59 -7.88 15.69
N LEU A 19 -20.40 -8.90 16.02
CA LEU A 19 -20.68 -9.28 17.41
C LEU A 19 -19.42 -9.79 18.14
N LEU A 20 -18.53 -10.50 17.42
CA LEU A 20 -17.25 -10.95 17.98
C LEU A 20 -16.27 -9.80 18.30
N LEU A 21 -16.33 -8.71 17.52
CA LEU A 21 -15.55 -7.49 17.74
C LEU A 21 -16.12 -6.65 18.90
N CYS A 22 -17.45 -6.62 19.06
CA CYS A 22 -18.13 -5.94 20.17
C CYS A 22 -17.99 -6.66 21.53
N SER A 23 -17.24 -7.77 21.59
CA SER A 23 -16.98 -8.57 22.79
C SER A 23 -18.23 -9.20 23.42
N ASP A 24 -19.24 -9.50 22.58
CA ASP A 24 -20.43 -10.23 23.02
C ASP A 24 -20.07 -11.66 23.45
N SER A 25 -20.89 -12.22 24.36
CA SER A 25 -20.71 -13.57 24.88
C SER A 25 -20.75 -14.60 23.75
N TYR A 26 -19.68 -15.38 23.60
CA TYR A 26 -19.64 -16.50 22.64
C TYR A 26 -20.79 -17.48 22.81
N ARG A 27 -21.36 -17.58 24.02
CA ARG A 27 -22.52 -18.43 24.31
C ARG A 27 -23.80 -17.91 23.66
N ASP A 28 -23.94 -16.60 23.52
CA ASP A 28 -25.14 -15.97 22.98
C ASP A 28 -25.06 -15.95 21.45
N ILE A 29 -23.89 -15.64 20.90
CA ILE A 29 -23.60 -15.76 19.46
C ILE A 29 -23.77 -17.23 19.01
N ALA A 30 -23.20 -18.18 19.74
CA ALA A 30 -23.34 -19.62 19.44
C ALA A 30 -24.81 -20.06 19.37
N ARG A 31 -25.64 -19.62 20.33
CA ARG A 31 -27.08 -19.94 20.35
C ARG A 31 -27.84 -19.29 19.21
N ARG A 32 -27.53 -18.02 18.91
CA ARG A 32 -28.24 -17.23 17.88
C ARG A 32 -27.99 -17.74 16.47
N PHE A 33 -26.76 -18.20 16.18
CA PHE A 33 -26.34 -18.62 14.83
C PHE A 33 -26.11 -20.13 14.69
N GLY A 34 -26.38 -20.93 15.74
CA GLY A 34 -26.21 -22.39 15.68
C GLY A 34 -24.76 -22.85 15.52
N LEU A 35 -23.79 -22.07 16.02
CA LEU A 35 -22.34 -22.34 15.92
C LEU A 35 -21.77 -22.81 17.26
N SER A 36 -20.61 -23.47 17.25
CA SER A 36 -19.92 -23.83 18.49
C SER A 36 -19.06 -22.68 19.01
N LYS A 37 -18.94 -22.56 20.34
CA LYS A 37 -18.07 -21.54 20.97
C LYS A 37 -16.62 -21.69 20.54
N ASP A 38 -16.15 -22.93 20.43
CA ASP A 38 -14.77 -23.22 20.02
C ASP A 38 -14.52 -22.88 18.55
N ALA A 39 -15.55 -22.92 17.70
CA ALA A 39 -15.46 -22.44 16.32
C ALA A 39 -15.39 -20.91 16.29
N LEU A 40 -16.20 -20.21 17.09
CA LEU A 40 -16.18 -18.75 17.21
C LEU A 40 -14.87 -18.22 17.79
N ALA A 41 -14.31 -18.88 18.81
CA ALA A 41 -13.02 -18.52 19.40
C ALA A 41 -11.88 -18.67 18.38
N ARG A 42 -11.76 -19.84 17.74
CA ARG A 42 -10.75 -20.06 16.69
C ARG A 42 -10.91 -19.10 15.51
N HIS A 43 -12.15 -18.80 15.13
CA HIS A 43 -12.43 -17.82 14.08
C HIS A 43 -11.95 -16.41 14.46
N LYS A 44 -12.24 -15.97 15.69
CA LYS A 44 -11.77 -14.68 16.20
C LYS A 44 -10.26 -14.62 16.26
N ASP A 45 -9.59 -15.68 16.70
CA ASP A 45 -8.14 -15.64 16.87
C ASP A 45 -7.38 -15.75 15.54
N SER A 46 -7.90 -16.54 14.58
CA SER A 46 -7.19 -16.84 13.33
C SER A 46 -7.63 -16.00 12.13
N HIS A 47 -8.88 -15.53 12.07
CA HIS A 47 -9.43 -14.89 10.87
C HIS A 47 -9.78 -13.40 11.06
N ILE A 48 -10.23 -12.99 12.24
CA ILE A 48 -10.54 -11.56 12.48
C ILE A 48 -9.31 -10.65 12.32
N PRO A 49 -8.10 -10.98 12.83
CA PRO A 49 -6.92 -10.14 12.62
C PRO A 49 -6.56 -9.96 11.15
N GLU A 50 -6.63 -11.04 10.36
CA GLU A 50 -6.36 -11.00 8.92
C GLU A 50 -7.40 -10.17 8.16
N LEU A 51 -8.67 -10.27 8.56
CA LEU A 51 -9.77 -9.50 7.98
C LEU A 51 -9.67 -8.01 8.34
N LEU A 52 -9.27 -7.69 9.57
CA LEU A 52 -9.00 -6.32 10.01
C LEU A 52 -7.83 -5.72 9.23
N LEU A 53 -6.74 -6.47 9.04
CA LEU A 53 -5.58 -6.01 8.27
C LEU A 53 -5.97 -5.70 6.81
N LYS A 54 -6.64 -6.65 6.13
CA LYS A 54 -7.16 -6.44 4.77
C LYS A 54 -8.11 -5.23 4.67
N SER A 55 -8.92 -5.00 5.70
CA SER A 55 -9.83 -3.85 5.75
C SER A 55 -9.09 -2.52 5.99
N GLN A 56 -7.98 -2.54 6.73
CA GLN A 56 -7.11 -1.38 6.92
C GLN A 56 -6.38 -1.07 5.62
N ASP A 57 -5.77 -2.06 4.97
CA ASP A 57 -5.08 -1.90 3.68
C ASP A 57 -6.02 -1.30 2.62
N ALA A 58 -7.26 -1.81 2.53
CA ALA A 58 -8.26 -1.30 1.59
C ALA A 58 -8.69 0.15 1.91
N LYS A 59 -8.81 0.51 3.19
CA LYS A 59 -9.12 1.89 3.62
C LYS A 59 -7.96 2.83 3.34
N GLU A 60 -6.73 2.41 3.62
CA GLU A 60 -5.52 3.17 3.37
C GLU A 60 -5.32 3.43 1.88
N ALA A 61 -5.56 2.43 1.03
CA ALA A 61 -5.53 2.59 -0.42
C ALA A 61 -6.56 3.62 -0.92
N LEU A 62 -7.83 3.51 -0.49
CA LEU A 62 -8.88 4.47 -0.84
C LEU A 62 -8.55 5.89 -0.34
N GLN A 63 -7.99 6.01 0.86
CA GLN A 63 -7.58 7.30 1.41
C GLN A 63 -6.40 7.89 0.64
N ALA A 64 -5.42 7.09 0.24
CA ALA A 64 -4.30 7.53 -0.60
C ALA A 64 -4.78 8.03 -1.97
N ASP A 65 -5.70 7.31 -2.60
CA ASP A 65 -6.32 7.72 -3.88
C ASP A 65 -7.07 9.05 -3.73
N ASN A 66 -7.81 9.24 -2.63
CA ASN A 66 -8.49 10.50 -2.35
C ASN A 66 -7.50 11.66 -2.15
N THR A 67 -6.47 11.49 -1.32
CA THR A 67 -5.43 12.52 -1.11
C THR A 67 -4.71 12.85 -2.42
N PHE A 68 -4.45 11.86 -3.28
CA PHE A 68 -3.86 12.09 -4.59
C PHE A 68 -4.79 12.87 -5.54
N SER A 69 -6.10 12.58 -5.52
CA SER A 69 -7.10 13.36 -6.25
C SER A 69 -7.15 14.82 -5.78
N GLU A 70 -7.10 15.05 -4.48
CA GLU A 70 -7.06 16.40 -3.89
C GLU A 70 -5.78 17.15 -4.27
N TYR A 71 -4.63 16.47 -4.27
CA TYR A 71 -3.37 17.02 -4.74
C TYR A 71 -3.45 17.49 -6.20
N GLN A 72 -4.03 16.67 -7.08
CA GLN A 72 -4.22 17.05 -8.49
C GLN A 72 -5.13 18.28 -8.64
N LYS A 73 -6.21 18.37 -7.85
CA LYS A 73 -7.09 19.55 -7.85
C LYS A 73 -6.41 20.80 -7.32
N ALA A 74 -5.58 20.69 -6.29
CA ALA A 74 -4.78 21.81 -5.77
C ALA A 74 -3.77 22.30 -6.82
N ARG A 75 -3.10 21.38 -7.50
CA ARG A 75 -2.20 21.71 -8.61
C ARG A 75 -2.90 22.45 -9.74
N ALA A 76 -4.06 21.98 -10.19
CA ALA A 76 -4.84 22.63 -11.25
C ALA A 76 -5.26 24.06 -10.86
N ARG A 77 -5.60 24.30 -9.58
CA ARG A 77 -5.88 25.66 -9.07
C ARG A 77 -4.66 26.56 -9.15
N ILE A 78 -3.48 26.07 -8.77
CA ILE A 78 -2.24 26.84 -8.89
C ILE A 78 -1.98 27.22 -10.34
N GLU A 79 -2.14 26.28 -11.28
CA GLU A 79 -1.95 26.52 -12.72
C GLU A 79 -2.93 27.60 -13.24
N ASP A 80 -4.21 27.55 -12.84
CA ASP A 80 -5.21 28.58 -13.18
C ASP A 80 -4.85 29.96 -12.60
N LEU A 81 -4.53 30.01 -11.30
CA LEU A 81 -4.14 31.26 -10.64
C LEU A 81 -2.86 31.85 -11.23
N GLN A 82 -1.88 31.02 -11.60
CA GLN A 82 -0.67 31.47 -12.28
C GLN A 82 -1.01 32.08 -13.63
N SER A 83 -1.80 31.39 -14.46
CA SER A 83 -2.22 31.91 -15.76
C SER A 83 -2.92 33.27 -15.62
N ARG A 84 -3.88 33.38 -14.70
CA ARG A 84 -4.60 34.63 -14.43
C ARG A 84 -3.69 35.74 -13.94
N THR A 85 -2.71 35.41 -13.10
CA THR A 85 -1.74 36.38 -12.58
C THR A 85 -0.88 36.94 -13.71
N TYR A 86 -0.39 36.08 -14.61
CA TYR A 86 0.37 36.50 -15.79
C TYR A 86 -0.46 37.34 -16.77
N ASP A 87 -1.71 36.94 -17.03
CA ASP A 87 -2.61 37.66 -17.93
C ASP A 87 -2.95 39.05 -17.41
N LEU A 88 -3.22 39.16 -16.10
CA LEU A 88 -3.41 40.44 -15.48
C LEU A 88 -2.11 41.26 -15.62
N LEU A 89 -0.94 40.68 -15.29
CA LEU A 89 0.34 41.41 -15.27
C LEU A 89 0.62 42.08 -16.61
N ALA A 90 0.43 41.33 -17.69
CA ALA A 90 0.56 41.83 -19.06
C ALA A 90 -0.39 43.02 -19.34
N LYS A 91 -1.64 43.00 -18.82
CA LYS A 91 -2.60 44.10 -18.97
C LYS A 91 -2.21 45.34 -18.17
N ALA A 92 -1.66 45.19 -16.96
CA ALA A 92 -1.22 46.35 -16.18
C ALA A 92 0.06 46.97 -16.75
N GLU A 93 0.99 46.15 -17.23
CA GLU A 93 2.19 46.63 -17.92
C GLU A 93 1.81 47.42 -19.17
N ALA A 94 0.87 46.91 -19.98
CA ALA A 94 0.39 47.60 -21.17
C ALA A 94 -0.38 48.91 -20.87
N ALA A 95 -1.02 49.01 -19.71
CA ALA A 95 -1.83 50.17 -19.31
C ALA A 95 -1.06 51.19 -18.45
N GLU A 96 0.19 50.90 -18.06
CA GLU A 96 0.98 51.65 -17.06
C GLU A 96 0.21 51.91 -15.74
N ASP A 97 -0.81 51.09 -15.44
CA ASP A 97 -1.73 51.31 -14.33
C ASP A 97 -1.21 50.68 -13.05
N HIS A 98 -0.54 51.49 -12.25
CA HIS A 98 0.03 51.09 -10.96
C HIS A 98 -1.03 50.73 -9.90
N LYS A 99 -2.31 51.10 -10.07
CA LYS A 99 -3.38 50.66 -9.15
C LYS A 99 -3.79 49.21 -9.42
N ALA A 100 -3.67 48.74 -10.66
CA ALA A 100 -3.85 47.34 -11.02
C ALA A 100 -2.82 46.44 -10.30
N CYS A 101 -1.67 46.99 -9.88
CA CYS A 101 -0.67 46.27 -9.11
C CYS A 101 -1.14 45.73 -7.75
N ILE A 102 -2.16 46.35 -7.15
CA ILE A 102 -2.75 45.85 -5.90
C ILE A 102 -3.52 44.55 -6.14
N GLY A 103 -4.08 44.37 -7.34
CA GLY A 103 -4.70 43.11 -7.78
C GLY A 103 -3.71 41.95 -7.81
N TYR A 104 -2.48 42.16 -8.32
CA TYR A 104 -1.41 41.16 -8.31
C TYR A 104 -1.06 40.70 -6.91
N ILE A 105 -0.91 41.64 -5.98
CA ILE A 105 -0.52 41.31 -4.61
C ILE A 105 -1.57 40.40 -3.96
N ARG A 106 -2.86 40.57 -4.29
CA ARG A 106 -3.93 39.70 -3.79
C ARG A 106 -3.87 38.30 -4.43
N GLU A 107 -3.69 38.20 -5.74
CA GLU A 107 -3.60 36.90 -6.45
C GLU A 107 -2.32 36.13 -6.06
N CYS A 108 -1.18 36.82 -5.88
CA CYS A 108 0.06 36.23 -5.36
C CYS A 108 -0.11 35.63 -3.95
N ARG A 109 -0.88 36.30 -3.07
CA ARG A 109 -1.24 35.71 -1.76
C ARG A 109 -2.13 34.48 -1.90
N GLY A 110 -3.01 34.47 -2.91
CA GLY A 110 -3.79 33.29 -3.28
C GLY A 110 -2.88 32.11 -3.67
N LEU A 111 -1.89 32.35 -4.53
CA LEU A 111 -0.88 31.37 -4.92
C LEU A 111 -0.11 30.83 -3.72
N GLU A 112 0.34 31.69 -2.80
CA GLU A 112 1.02 31.25 -1.58
C GLU A 112 0.13 30.33 -0.71
N SER A 113 -1.17 30.60 -0.62
CA SER A 113 -2.10 29.77 0.14
C SER A 113 -2.31 28.40 -0.49
N GLU A 114 -2.47 28.34 -1.82
CA GLU A 114 -2.65 27.09 -2.56
C GLU A 114 -1.35 26.25 -2.56
N LEU A 115 -0.18 26.89 -2.66
CA LEU A 115 1.12 26.22 -2.53
C LEU A 115 1.33 25.60 -1.14
N ARG A 116 0.88 26.28 -0.07
CA ARG A 116 0.92 25.69 1.28
C ARG A 116 0.04 24.45 1.37
N GLU A 117 -1.14 24.50 0.77
CA GLU A 117 -2.05 23.35 0.77
C GLU A 117 -1.49 22.18 -0.03
N GLN A 118 -0.93 22.44 -1.21
CA GLN A 118 -0.23 21.43 -2.01
C GLN A 118 0.91 20.76 -1.24
N ARG A 119 1.71 21.53 -0.48
CA ARG A 119 2.81 21.00 0.35
C ARG A 119 2.31 20.10 1.48
N LYS A 120 1.18 20.43 2.11
CA LYS A 120 0.56 19.56 3.13
C LYS A 120 0.12 18.23 2.54
N LEU A 121 -0.55 18.26 1.39
CA LEU A 121 -1.01 17.06 0.69
C LEU A 121 0.17 16.17 0.27
N LEU A 122 1.27 16.76 -0.19
CA LEU A 122 2.50 16.03 -0.47
C LEU A 122 3.10 15.39 0.78
N ALA A 123 3.21 16.13 1.89
CA ALA A 123 3.72 15.60 3.15
C ALA A 123 2.84 14.45 3.69
N GLU A 124 1.53 14.52 3.51
CA GLU A 124 0.61 13.45 3.87
C GLU A 124 0.81 12.19 3.01
N LEU A 125 0.99 12.36 1.70
CA LEU A 125 1.29 11.25 0.78
C LEU A 125 2.66 10.61 1.11
N GLU A 126 3.68 11.42 1.37
CA GLU A 126 5.02 10.95 1.77
C GLU A 126 4.99 10.21 3.11
N GLY A 127 4.26 10.74 4.09
CA GLY A 127 4.05 10.08 5.38
C GLY A 127 3.38 8.72 5.24
N LYS A 128 2.37 8.62 4.36
CA LYS A 128 1.69 7.34 4.05
C LYS A 128 2.62 6.35 3.35
N LEU A 129 3.48 6.80 2.42
CA LEU A 129 4.49 5.96 1.76
C LEU A 129 5.56 5.46 2.74
N ALA A 130 5.95 6.27 3.71
CA ALA A 130 6.91 5.89 4.74
C ALA A 130 6.31 4.93 5.80
N ALA A 131 5.00 5.03 6.05
CA ALA A 131 4.29 4.18 7.02
C ALA A 131 3.99 2.78 6.48
N GLN A 132 3.96 2.59 5.17
CA GLN A 132 3.85 1.25 4.58
C GLN A 132 5.08 0.43 4.94
N PRO A 133 4.92 -0.85 5.34
CA PRO A 133 6.05 -1.73 5.55
C PRO A 133 6.79 -1.87 4.21
N GLN A 134 7.93 -1.18 4.08
CA GLN A 134 8.84 -1.41 2.97
C GLN A 134 9.23 -2.89 3.04
N ILE A 135 8.69 -3.69 2.13
CA ILE A 135 9.19 -5.03 1.88
C ILE A 135 10.61 -4.79 1.35
N ASN A 136 11.58 -4.84 2.26
CA ASN A 136 12.99 -4.84 1.92
C ASN A 136 13.26 -6.12 1.12
N LEU A 137 13.08 -6.05 -0.21
CA LEU A 137 13.43 -7.12 -1.15
C LEU A 137 14.91 -7.50 -1.05
N ALA A 138 15.74 -6.67 -0.40
CA ALA A 138 17.13 -6.94 -0.05
C ALA A 138 17.34 -8.10 0.94
N GLN A 139 16.29 -8.60 1.62
CA GLN A 139 16.40 -9.74 2.55
C GLN A 139 15.79 -11.06 2.04
N LEU A 140 15.33 -11.13 0.79
CA LEU A 140 15.17 -12.44 0.14
C LEU A 140 16.56 -12.90 -0.34
N ASN A 141 17.39 -13.32 0.60
CA ASN A 141 18.61 -14.05 0.29
C ASN A 141 18.19 -15.44 -0.22
N ILE A 142 17.75 -15.52 -1.47
CA ILE A 142 17.28 -16.75 -2.13
C ILE A 142 18.32 -17.87 -1.94
N TYR A 143 19.60 -17.51 -1.88
CA TYR A 143 20.73 -18.39 -1.62
C TYR A 143 20.71 -19.07 -0.24
N GLN A 144 20.08 -18.45 0.77
CA GLN A 144 19.90 -18.99 2.12
C GLN A 144 18.53 -19.66 2.32
N SER A 145 17.68 -19.71 1.29
CA SER A 145 16.38 -20.38 1.40
C SER A 145 16.58 -21.91 1.53
N PRO A 146 15.88 -22.56 2.48
CA PRO A 146 15.86 -24.03 2.59
C PRO A 146 15.42 -24.72 1.30
N GLU A 147 14.60 -24.06 0.50
CA GLU A 147 14.12 -24.50 -0.81
C GLU A 147 15.25 -24.53 -1.84
N TRP A 148 16.09 -23.49 -1.91
CA TRP A 148 17.25 -23.46 -2.80
C TRP A 148 18.27 -24.53 -2.45
N SER A 149 18.45 -24.81 -1.16
CA SER A 149 19.30 -25.90 -0.68
C SER A 149 18.81 -27.27 -1.16
N LYS A 150 17.49 -27.48 -1.29
CA LYS A 150 16.93 -28.73 -1.85
C LYS A 150 17.21 -28.85 -3.34
N VAL A 151 17.12 -27.75 -4.09
CA VAL A 151 17.45 -27.72 -5.53
C VAL A 151 18.92 -28.07 -5.75
N GLY A 152 19.83 -27.43 -5.01
CA GLY A 152 21.27 -27.70 -5.08
C GLY A 152 21.62 -29.17 -4.79
N ASN A 153 21.02 -29.74 -3.73
CA ASN A 153 21.21 -31.15 -3.39
C ASN A 153 20.66 -32.11 -4.46
N ALA A 154 19.50 -31.80 -5.04
CA ALA A 154 18.92 -32.60 -6.11
C ALA A 154 19.82 -32.60 -7.35
N LEU A 155 20.33 -31.42 -7.73
CA LEU A 155 21.23 -31.24 -8.87
C LEU A 155 22.56 -31.99 -8.65
N ALA A 156 23.18 -31.83 -7.46
CA ALA A 156 24.43 -32.49 -7.11
C ALA A 156 24.31 -34.03 -7.16
N ARG A 157 23.18 -34.58 -6.70
CA ARG A 157 22.90 -36.01 -6.76
C ARG A 157 22.73 -36.52 -8.20
N ILE A 158 22.01 -35.78 -9.05
CA ILE A 158 21.80 -36.16 -10.46
C ILE A 158 23.10 -36.10 -11.25
N LEU A 159 23.94 -35.11 -10.97
CA LEU A 159 25.22 -34.92 -11.66
C LEU A 159 26.37 -35.75 -11.06
N ALA A 160 26.16 -36.47 -9.96
CA ALA A 160 27.17 -37.31 -9.32
C ALA A 160 27.82 -38.34 -10.28
N PRO A 161 27.14 -38.96 -11.24
CA PRO A 161 27.78 -39.87 -12.20
C PRO A 161 28.56 -39.17 -13.33
N TYR A 162 28.36 -37.86 -13.55
CA TYR A 162 28.83 -37.12 -14.72
C TYR A 162 29.75 -35.95 -14.31
N PRO A 163 31.04 -36.19 -14.05
CA PRO A 163 31.96 -35.18 -13.53
C PRO A 163 32.22 -34.03 -14.51
N GLU A 164 32.23 -34.30 -15.81
CA GLU A 164 32.34 -33.30 -16.88
C GLU A 164 31.19 -32.28 -16.85
N LEU A 165 29.94 -32.76 -16.72
CA LEU A 165 28.75 -31.90 -16.65
C LEU A 165 28.68 -31.10 -15.36
N ARG A 166 29.23 -31.61 -14.24
CA ARG A 166 29.33 -30.84 -12.99
C ARG A 166 30.16 -29.58 -13.15
N VAL A 167 31.27 -29.66 -13.87
CA VAL A 167 32.17 -28.52 -14.09
C VAL A 167 31.53 -27.49 -15.01
N GLU A 168 30.84 -27.95 -16.06
CA GLU A 168 30.14 -27.07 -17.01
C GLU A 168 28.99 -26.31 -16.34
N VAL A 169 28.14 -27.02 -15.59
CA VAL A 169 27.05 -26.41 -14.83
C VAL A 169 27.55 -25.44 -13.75
N ALA A 170 28.64 -25.78 -13.05
CA ALA A 170 29.23 -24.88 -12.06
C ALA A 170 29.77 -23.59 -12.69
N LYS A 171 30.40 -23.67 -13.87
CA LYS A 171 30.87 -22.49 -14.61
C LYS A 171 29.73 -21.58 -15.04
N GLU A 172 28.65 -22.14 -15.60
CA GLU A 172 27.47 -21.38 -16.01
C GLU A 172 26.78 -20.69 -14.81
N LEU A 173 26.67 -21.38 -13.67
CA LEU A 173 26.10 -20.78 -12.47
C LEU A 173 26.97 -19.65 -11.90
N LEU A 174 28.31 -19.76 -12.00
CA LEU A 174 29.23 -18.69 -11.59
C LEU A 174 29.12 -17.48 -12.53
N ALA A 175 29.04 -17.72 -13.85
CA ALA A 175 28.89 -16.67 -14.85
C ALA A 175 27.58 -15.88 -14.67
N LEU A 176 26.48 -16.58 -14.34
CA LEU A 176 25.20 -15.95 -14.02
C LEU A 176 25.24 -15.13 -12.72
N GLN A 177 26.09 -15.50 -11.76
CA GLN A 177 26.31 -14.73 -10.53
C GLN A 177 27.12 -13.45 -10.78
N GLU A 178 28.11 -13.49 -11.66
CA GLU A 178 28.94 -12.32 -11.99
C GLU A 178 28.23 -11.31 -12.91
N ALA A 179 27.20 -11.75 -13.64
CA ALA A 179 26.41 -10.91 -14.54
C ALA A 179 25.21 -10.20 -13.87
N ALA A 180 24.94 -10.47 -12.59
CA ALA A 180 23.85 -9.89 -11.80
C ALA A 180 24.37 -8.84 -10.80
#